data_AF-A0A972ATJ4-F1
#
_entry.id   AF-A0A972ATJ4-F1
#
_cell.length_a   1.000
_cell.length_b   1.000
_cell.length_c   1.000
_cell.angle_alpha   90.00
_cell.angle_beta   90.00
_cell.angle_gamma   90.00
#
_symmetry.space_group_name_H-M   'P 1'
#
loop_
_entity.id
_entity.type
_entity.pdbx_description
1 polymer ?
#
loop_
_entity_poly.entity_id
_entity_poly.type
_entity_poly.pdbx_seq_one_letter_code
_entity_poly.pdbx_strand_id
1 'polypeptide(L)' 'MAIITELPNRIRLRFQVGFTDTGNPKYATQSFSKVKEDASHDDIYDVANGIASLCGYDLEGIYLEEDKLMV' A
#
# COMPACT_ATOMS: atom_id res chain seq x y z
N MET A 1 -7.91 8.27 31.59
CA MET A 1 -7.08 9.00 30.61
C MET A 1 -6.65 7.98 29.57
N ALA A 2 -7.38 7.89 28.47
CA ALA A 2 -7.04 6.95 27.39
C ALA A 2 -5.92 7.57 26.56
N ILE A 3 -4.81 6.85 26.40
CA ILE A 3 -3.77 7.23 25.44
C ILE A 3 -4.25 6.79 24.07
N ILE A 4 -4.68 7.75 23.25
CA ILE A 4 -5.01 7.48 21.86
C ILE A 4 -3.65 7.27 21.18
N THR A 5 -3.35 6.01 20.86
CA THR A 5 -2.17 5.69 20.06
C THR A 5 -2.65 5.61 18.63
N GLU A 6 -2.56 6.72 17.92
CA GLU A 6 -2.85 6.79 16.48
C GLU A 6 -1.80 5.92 15.78
N LEU A 7 -2.21 4.75 15.30
CA LEU A 7 -1.33 3.94 14.48
C LEU A 7 -1.25 4.57 13.09
N PRO A 8 -0.04 4.78 12.56
CA PRO A 8 0.11 5.41 11.27
C PRO A 8 -0.51 4.53 10.18
N ASN A 9 -1.36 5.14 9.35
CA ASN A 9 -1.89 4.53 8.14
C ASN A 9 -0.76 3.88 7.30
N ARG A 10 -1.08 2.75 6.69
CA ARG A 10 -0.14 1.96 5.86
C ARG A 10 -0.73 1.74 4.48
N ILE A 11 0.07 1.95 3.44
CA ILE A 11 -0.28 1.58 2.06
C ILE A 11 0.46 0.30 1.69
N ARG A 12 -0.23 -0.62 1.02
CA ARG A 12 0.36 -1.78 0.37
C ARG A 12 0.13 -1.71 -1.13
N LEU A 13 1.22 -1.78 -1.88
CA LEU A 13 1.21 -1.87 -3.34
C LEU A 13 1.53 -3.32 -3.71
N ARG A 14 0.66 -3.95 -4.48
CA ARG A 14 0.86 -5.30 -4.98
C ARG A 14 1.24 -5.24 -6.45
N PHE A 15 2.39 -5.80 -6.77
CA PHE A 15 2.95 -5.83 -8.11
C PHE A 15 3.00 -7.26 -8.63
N GLN A 16 2.68 -7.46 -9.90
CA GLN A 16 2.98 -8.70 -10.59
C GLN A 16 4.40 -8.62 -11.16
N VAL A 17 5.32 -9.40 -10.58
CA VAL A 17 6.75 -9.38 -10.90
C VAL A 17 7.19 -10.49 -11.86
N GLY A 18 6.26 -11.35 -12.29
CA GLY A 18 6.52 -12.39 -13.28
C GLY A 18 5.57 -13.59 -13.16
N PHE A 19 6.01 -14.74 -13.65
CA PHE A 19 5.29 -16.01 -13.57
C PHE A 19 6.19 -17.08 -12.95
N THR A 20 5.60 -18.04 -12.23
CA THR A 20 6.30 -19.23 -11.73
C THR A 20 6.53 -20.23 -12.86
N ASP A 21 7.37 -21.24 -12.63
CA ASP A 21 7.64 -22.34 -13.57
C ASP A 21 6.37 -23.09 -14.03
N THR A 22 5.32 -23.04 -13.19
CA THR A 22 3.99 -23.60 -13.44
C THR A 22 3.02 -22.65 -14.16
N GLY A 23 3.46 -21.45 -14.54
CA GLY A 23 2.66 -20.44 -15.23
C GLY A 23 1.77 -19.58 -14.31
N ASN A 24 1.91 -19.68 -12.99
CA ASN A 24 1.12 -18.86 -12.07
C ASN A 24 1.75 -17.47 -11.92
N PRO A 25 0.98 -16.37 -11.91
CA PRO A 25 1.53 -15.04 -11.68
C PRO A 25 2.16 -14.93 -10.29
N LYS A 26 3.39 -14.40 -10.24
CA LYS A 26 4.14 -14.14 -9.03
C LYS A 26 3.92 -12.68 -8.61
N TYR A 27 3.48 -12.51 -7.37
CA TYR A 27 3.22 -11.19 -6.81
C TYR A 27 4.28 -10.80 -5.79
N ALA A 28 4.66 -9.53 -5.79
CA ALA A 28 5.47 -8.90 -4.77
C ALA A 28 4.67 -7.76 -4.15
N THR A 29 4.70 -7.66 -2.82
CA THR A 29 4.00 -6.59 -2.10
C THR A 29 5.00 -5.66 -1.45
N GLN A 30 4.93 -4.38 -1.75
CA GLN A 30 5.64 -3.34 -1.02
C GLN A 30 4.69 -2.64 -0.06
N SER A 31 5.15 -2.40 1.17
CA SER A 31 4.35 -1.74 2.19
C SER A 31 5.03 -0.49 2.69
N PHE A 32 4.31 0.63 2.65
CA PHE A 32 4.76 1.95 3.11
C PHE A 32 3.97 2.34 4.34
N SER A 33 4.67 2.60 5.45
CA SER A 33 4.06 3.04 6.73
C SER A 33 4.20 4.55 6.89
N LYS A 34 3.51 5.13 7.87
CA LYS A 34 3.55 6.58 8.16
C LYS A 34 2.92 7.41 7.06
N VAL A 35 1.86 6.88 6.48
CA VAL A 35 0.97 7.67 5.61
C VAL A 35 0.26 8.66 6.51
N LYS A 36 0.22 9.93 6.10
CA LYS A 36 -0.43 10.97 6.88
C LYS A 36 -1.91 10.63 7.02
N GLU A 37 -2.44 10.84 8.22
CA GLU A 37 -3.83 10.53 8.56
C GLU A 37 -4.83 11.43 7.83
N ASP A 38 -4.41 12.67 7.55
CA ASP A 38 -5.17 13.67 6.81
C ASP A 38 -4.95 13.59 5.29
N ALA A 39 -4.19 12.61 4.80
CA ALA A 39 -3.99 12.46 3.36
C ALA A 39 -5.29 12.00 2.69
N SER A 40 -5.69 12.71 1.63
CA SER A 40 -6.82 12.31 0.82
C SER A 40 -6.54 10.99 0.10
N HIS A 41 -7.59 10.21 -0.16
CA HIS A 41 -7.50 8.99 -0.96
C HIS A 41 -6.92 9.27 -2.36
N ASP A 42 -7.24 10.43 -2.96
CA ASP A 42 -6.69 10.86 -4.26
C ASP A 42 -5.19 11.08 -4.19
N ASP A 43 -4.69 11.83 -3.19
CA ASP A 43 -3.25 12.07 -2.99
C ASP A 43 -2.50 10.76 -2.75
N ILE A 44 -3.09 9.86 -1.96
CA ILE A 44 -2.54 8.52 -1.70
C ILE A 44 -2.45 7.72 -3.01
N TYR A 45 -3.49 7.78 -3.84
CA TYR A 45 -3.55 7.08 -5.11
C TYR A 45 -2.54 7.63 -6.11
N ASP A 46 -2.38 8.94 -6.21
CA ASP A 46 -1.41 9.58 -7.10
C ASP A 46 0.03 9.21 -6.73
N VAL A 47 0.36 9.29 -5.43
CA VAL A 47 1.68 8.87 -4.92
C VAL A 47 1.92 7.38 -5.14
N ALA A 48 0.91 6.54 -4.88
CA ALA A 48 0.99 5.11 -5.13
C ALA A 48 1.27 4.78 -6.60
N ASN A 49 0.62 5.48 -7.53
CA ASN A 49 0.85 5.34 -8.97
C ASN A 49 2.25 5.84 -9.37
N GLY A 50 2.70 6.96 -8.82
CA GLY A 50 4.05 7.47 -9.06
C GLY A 50 5.12 6.46 -8.63
N ILE A 51 4.97 5.88 -7.43
CA ILE A 51 5.87 4.82 -6.93
C ILE A 51 5.78 3.58 -7.82
N ALA A 52 4.58 3.18 -8.22
CA ALA A 52 4.37 2.03 -9.09
C ALA A 52 5.03 2.20 -10.46
N SER A 53 4.92 3.39 -11.05
CA SER A 53 5.54 3.74 -12.33
C SER A 53 7.05 3.67 -12.28
N LEU A 54 7.68 3.94 -11.13
CA LEU A 54 9.12 3.79 -10.94
C LEU A 54 9.55 2.33 -10.77
N CYS A 55 8.65 1.48 -10.29
CA CYS A 55 8.94 0.07 -10.05
C CYS A 55 9.00 -0.73 -11.37
N GLY A 56 8.31 -0.27 -12.42
CA GLY A 56 8.35 -0.90 -13.75
C GLY A 56 7.65 -2.26 -13.84
N TYR A 57 6.87 -2.62 -12.82
CA TYR A 57 6.05 -3.83 -12.78
C TYR A 57 4.58 -3.48 -12.84
N ASP A 58 3.76 -4.42 -13.32
CA ASP A 58 2.31 -4.25 -13.39
C ASP A 58 1.72 -4.15 -11.97
N LEU A 59 1.00 -3.08 -11.70
CA LEU A 59 0.38 -2.83 -10.41
C LEU A 59 -0.97 -3.55 -10.36
N GLU A 60 -1.04 -4.64 -9.59
CA GLU A 60 -2.27 -5.42 -9.40
C GLU A 60 -3.29 -4.64 -8.56
N GLY A 61 -2.82 -3.93 -7.53
CA GLY A 61 -3.71 -3.24 -6.61
C GLY A 61 -3.02 -2.38 -5.56
N ILE A 62 -3.76 -1.39 -5.07
CA ILE A 62 -3.39 -0.49 -3.99
C ILE A 62 -4.35 -0.76 -2.83
N TYR A 63 -3.79 -1.04 -1.65
CA TYR A 63 -4.57 -1.28 -0.44
C TYR A 63 -4.15 -0.26 0.62
N LEU A 64 -5.12 0.51 1.11
CA LEU A 64 -4.93 1.39 2.26
C LEU A 64 -5.42 0.66 3.51
N GLU A 65 -4.54 0.54 4.51
CA GLU A 65 -4.86 0.02 5.84
C GLU A 65 -4.89 1.20 6.82
N GLU A 66 -6.09 1.57 7.22
CA GLU A 66 -6.35 2.54 8.27
C GLU A 66 -6.50 1.78 9.59
N ASP A 67 -5.41 1.62 10.33
CA ASP A 67 -5.43 0.94 11.62
C ASP A 67 -5.90 1.93 12.70
N LYS A 68 -7.22 2.14 12.78
CA LYS A 68 -7.84 2.82 13.91
C LYS A 68 -8.16 1.80 15.00
N LEU A 69 -7.27 1.67 15.99
CA LEU A 69 -7.61 0.98 17.23
C LEU A 69 -8.81 1.69 17.89
N MET A 70 -9.98 1.08 17.81
CA MET A 70 -11.08 1.38 18.72
C MET A 70 -10.83 0.59 20.01
N VAL A 71 -10.26 1.26 21.03
CA VAL A 71 -10.12 0.75 22.40
C VAL A 71 -11.02 1.51 23.35
#